data_AF-K1TP08-F1
#
_entry.id   AF-K1TP08-F1
#
_cell.length_a   1.000
_cell.length_b   1.000
_cell.length_c   1.000
_cell.angle_alpha   90.00
_cell.angle_beta   90.00
_cell.angle_gamma   90.00
#
_symmetry.space_group_name_H-M   'P 1'
#
loop_
_entity.id
_entity.type
_entity.pdbx_description
1 polymer ?
#
loop_
_entity_poly.entity_id
_entity_poly.type
_entity_poly.pdbx_seq_one_letter_code
_entity_poly.pdbx_strand_id
1 'polypeptide(L)'
;EKQILGRSDVRMKPSGERKETITQVSRSKKWESKPVLDKDGNPMLNAKGKKILKSSYSVLQDDFFHFMRNAGYTDVERGERGSTEEHLTVTQFKVQAEQQRLEAVTGQVAQAKRGLENAKAATEKQKKKLEALQKETKTAKTVALTVQEIETMGKKATFGNNITLTPDECDTLKRYAVNGIIANADNKRLKEKLASAEKTVSIWKQRYEAVSEKYMELKQKAQPFLDALEIASERVRAFINSILIRGKETQEHKHPAQKRGQDMEL
;
A
#
# COMPACT_ATOMS: atom_id res chain seq x y z
N GLU A 1 -2.15 46.01 3.56
CA GLU A 1 -3.44 46.44 4.14
C GLU A 1 -3.30 46.88 5.59
N LYS A 2 -4.15 47.80 6.07
CA LYS A 2 -4.19 48.25 7.46
C LYS A 2 -5.16 47.35 8.25
N GLN A 3 -4.66 46.47 9.12
CA GLN A 3 -5.53 45.69 10.02
C GLN A 3 -6.15 46.63 11.08
N ILE A 4 -7.48 46.65 11.12
CA ILE A 4 -8.31 47.33 12.11
C ILE A 4 -8.82 46.26 13.08
N LEU A 5 -8.26 46.18 14.29
CA LEU A 5 -8.94 45.51 15.40
C LEU A 5 -9.55 46.62 16.27
N GLY A 6 -10.87 46.81 16.14
CA GLY A 6 -11.65 47.70 17.00
C GLY A 6 -12.38 46.91 18.07
N ARG A 7 -12.35 47.41 19.31
CA ARG A 7 -13.28 47.01 20.38
C ARG A 7 -14.45 48.01 20.33
N SER A 8 -15.66 47.53 20.07
CA SER A 8 -16.86 48.37 19.99
C SER A 8 -17.44 48.55 21.39
N ASP A 9 -17.43 49.76 21.93
CA ASP A 9 -18.15 50.07 23.17
C ASP A 9 -19.37 50.92 22.81
N VAL A 10 -20.57 50.36 23.00
CA VAL A 10 -21.84 50.98 22.63
C VAL A 10 -22.38 51.74 23.84
N ARG A 11 -22.46 53.07 23.75
CA ARG A 11 -23.15 53.90 24.73
C ARG A 11 -24.38 54.54 24.07
N MET A 12 -25.58 54.12 24.47
CA MET A 12 -26.83 54.68 23.96
C MET A 12 -27.15 56.05 24.56
N LYS A 13 -27.59 56.99 23.73
CA LYS A 13 -28.26 58.23 24.15
C LYS A 13 -29.78 58.09 23.96
N PRO A 14 -30.62 58.85 24.69
CA PRO A 14 -32.08 58.62 24.76
C PRO A 14 -32.88 58.99 23.49
N SER A 15 -32.23 59.32 22.37
CA SER A 15 -32.88 59.75 21.12
C SER A 15 -32.30 59.02 19.92
N GLY A 16 -32.51 57.70 19.84
CA GLY A 16 -32.57 56.90 18.61
C GLY A 16 -31.40 56.87 17.60
N GLU A 17 -30.33 57.66 17.76
CA GLU A 17 -29.21 57.72 16.81
C GLU A 17 -27.95 57.06 17.41
N ARG A 18 -27.46 56.01 16.75
CA ARG A 18 -26.20 55.36 17.07
C ARG A 18 -25.04 56.24 16.61
N LYS A 19 -24.28 56.81 17.55
CA LYS A 19 -23.02 57.51 17.27
C LYS A 19 -21.86 56.53 17.40
N GLU A 20 -21.43 55.94 16.30
CA GLU A 20 -20.23 55.10 16.28
C GLU A 20 -18.99 56.00 16.43
N THR A 21 -18.33 55.92 17.59
CA THR A 21 -17.04 56.57 17.79
C THR A 21 -15.94 55.59 17.38
N ILE A 22 -15.54 55.61 16.11
CA ILE A 22 -14.43 54.78 15.61
C ILE A 22 -13.12 55.43 16.06
N THR A 23 -12.49 54.86 17.08
CA THR A 23 -11.21 55.36 17.58
C THR A 23 -10.09 54.84 16.67
N GLN A 24 -9.53 55.73 15.83
CA GLN A 24 -8.37 55.39 15.00
C GLN A 24 -7.15 55.10 15.91
N VAL A 25 -6.64 53.86 15.86
CA VAL A 25 -5.38 53.50 16.54
C VAL A 25 -4.25 53.67 15.52
N SER A 26 -3.54 54.81 15.60
CA SER A 26 -2.32 55.01 14.81
C SER A 26 -1.16 54.18 15.36
N ARG A 27 -0.35 53.64 14.44
CA ARG A 27 0.92 52.98 14.76
C ARG A 27 1.82 54.02 15.45
N SER A 28 1.99 53.94 16.77
CA SER A 28 3.21 54.39 17.50
C SER A 28 2.98 54.67 19.00
N LYS A 29 1.76 54.90 19.50
CA LYS A 29 1.62 55.55 20.83
C LYS A 29 0.80 54.85 21.92
N LYS A 30 0.29 53.63 21.71
CA LYS A 30 -0.66 52.99 22.66
C LYS A 30 -0.17 51.71 23.36
N TRP A 31 1.06 51.27 23.13
CA TRP A 31 1.57 50.05 23.75
C TRP A 31 2.84 50.37 24.55
N GLU A 32 2.84 50.05 25.85
CA GLU A 32 4.02 50.19 26.69
C GLU A 32 5.15 49.36 26.10
N SER A 33 6.20 50.03 25.65
CA SER A 33 7.32 49.36 24.99
C SER A 33 8.19 48.72 26.06
N LYS A 34 8.25 47.39 26.09
CA LYS A 34 9.08 46.63 27.04
C LYS A 34 10.57 46.77 26.66
N PRO A 35 11.49 46.95 27.61
CA PRO A 35 12.91 47.01 27.30
C PRO A 35 13.43 45.66 26.77
N VAL A 36 14.43 45.71 25.89
CA VAL A 36 15.24 44.53 25.54
C VAL A 36 16.07 44.17 26.76
N LEU A 37 16.00 42.92 27.19
CA LEU A 37 16.77 42.43 28.33
C LEU A 37 17.98 41.65 27.83
N ASP A 38 19.10 41.76 28.54
CA ASP A 38 20.28 40.92 28.33
C ASP A 38 20.09 39.50 28.89
N LYS A 39 21.13 38.67 28.79
CA LYS A 39 21.12 37.27 29.25
C LYS A 39 20.90 37.15 30.77
N ASP A 40 21.15 38.21 31.53
CA ASP A 40 21.04 38.27 32.99
C ASP A 40 19.74 38.98 33.44
N GLY A 41 18.88 39.37 32.50
CA GLY A 41 17.57 39.97 32.77
C GLY A 41 17.60 41.49 32.95
N ASN A 42 18.72 42.17 32.70
CA ASN A 42 18.85 43.62 32.85
C ASN A 42 18.51 44.37 31.54
N PRO A 43 17.93 45.58 31.61
CA PRO A 43 17.61 46.38 30.42
C PRO A 43 18.86 46.80 29.65
N MET A 44 18.98 46.36 28.39
CA MET A 44 20.07 46.78 27.51
C MET A 44 19.99 48.28 27.23
N LEU A 45 21.11 48.99 27.40
CA LEU A 45 21.25 50.42 27.13
C LEU A 45 21.97 50.63 25.79
N ASN A 46 21.58 51.66 25.04
CA ASN A 46 22.32 52.10 23.87
C ASN A 46 23.58 52.88 24.26
N ALA A 47 24.44 53.20 23.30
CA ALA A 47 25.67 53.98 23.51
C ALA A 47 25.45 55.40 24.14
N LYS A 48 24.20 55.86 24.23
CA LYS A 48 23.79 57.13 24.84
C LYS A 48 23.09 56.93 26.20
N GLY A 49 23.17 55.75 26.79
CA GLY A 49 22.58 55.41 28.10
C GLY A 49 21.05 55.26 28.12
N LYS A 50 20.37 55.24 26.97
CA LYS A 50 18.90 55.04 26.90
C LYS A 50 18.58 53.56 26.69
N LYS A 51 17.55 53.07 27.39
CA LYS A 51 17.05 51.68 27.25
C LYS A 51 16.64 51.40 25.80
N ILE A 52 17.14 50.30 25.25
CA ILE A 52 16.72 49.79 23.95
C ILE A 52 15.35 49.15 24.14
N LEU A 53 14.35 49.64 23.41
CA LEU A 53 12.98 49.17 23.51
C LEU A 53 12.73 48.07 22.49
N LYS A 54 12.02 47.01 22.90
CA LYS A 54 11.52 45.99 21.97
C LYS A 54 10.53 46.64 21.02
N SER A 55 10.58 46.24 19.75
CA SER A 55 9.56 46.63 18.77
C SER A 55 8.18 46.19 19.27
N SER A 56 7.20 47.10 19.20
CA SER A 56 5.83 46.84 19.69
C SER A 56 5.20 45.60 19.07
N TYR A 57 5.56 45.26 17.83
CA TYR A 57 5.05 44.08 17.13
C TYR A 57 5.58 42.76 17.71
N SER A 58 6.85 42.73 18.13
CA SER A 58 7.44 41.53 18.76
C SER A 58 6.87 41.25 20.15
N VAL A 59 6.54 42.31 20.90
CA VAL A 59 5.86 42.18 22.20
C VAL A 59 4.46 41.58 22.01
N LEU A 60 3.73 42.03 20.98
CA LEU A 60 2.40 41.48 20.67
C LEU A 60 2.46 40.00 20.24
N GLN A 61 3.45 39.62 19.43
CA GLN A 61 3.64 38.21 19.04
C GLN A 61 3.96 37.32 20.25
N ASP A 62 4.80 37.79 21.17
CA ASP A 62 5.10 37.08 22.41
C ASP A 62 3.84 36.94 23.28
N ASP A 63 3.15 38.05 23.54
CA ASP A 63 1.97 38.05 24.42
C ASP A 63 0.83 37.19 23.82
N PHE A 64 0.62 37.23 22.50
CA PHE A 64 -0.34 36.37 21.81
C PHE A 64 0.05 34.89 21.86
N PHE A 65 1.32 34.56 21.61
CA PHE A 65 1.81 33.18 21.69
C PHE A 65 1.61 32.59 23.09
N HIS A 66 1.99 33.33 24.14
CA HIS A 66 1.78 32.88 25.52
C HIS A 66 0.30 32.76 25.85
N PHE A 67 -0.54 33.70 25.40
CA PHE A 67 -1.98 33.63 25.59
C PHE A 67 -2.57 32.36 24.95
N MET A 68 -2.22 32.04 23.70
CA MET A 68 -2.70 30.85 23.00
C MET A 68 -2.23 29.56 23.68
N ARG A 69 -0.97 29.51 24.13
CA ARG A 69 -0.44 28.36 24.89
C ARG A 69 -1.16 28.16 26.22
N ASN A 70 -1.39 29.24 26.96
CA ASN A 70 -2.12 29.20 28.23
C ASN A 70 -3.59 28.82 28.05
N ALA A 71 -4.18 29.13 26.89
CA ALA A 71 -5.52 28.69 26.51
C ALA A 71 -5.59 27.23 26.01
N GLY A 72 -4.47 26.50 26.01
CA GLY A 72 -4.41 25.07 25.67
C GLY A 72 -4.10 24.75 24.21
N TYR A 73 -3.83 25.75 23.36
CA TYR A 73 -3.44 25.50 21.96
C TYR A 73 -1.97 25.07 21.87
N THR A 74 -1.73 23.81 21.48
CA THR A 74 -0.38 23.21 21.44
C THR A 74 0.31 23.30 20.08
N ASP A 75 -0.43 23.64 19.03
CA ASP A 75 -0.02 23.66 17.62
C ASP A 75 0.40 25.06 17.13
N VAL A 76 0.33 26.06 18.01
CA VAL A 76 0.76 27.42 17.70
C VAL A 76 2.28 27.53 17.88
N GLU A 77 2.96 27.99 16.84
CA GLU A 77 4.39 28.27 16.83
C GLU A 77 4.63 29.78 16.78
N ARG A 78 5.62 30.25 17.55
CA ARG A 78 6.06 31.65 17.49
C ARG A 78 6.89 31.86 16.23
N GLY A 79 6.60 32.91 15.47
CA GLY A 79 7.49 33.38 14.38
C GLY A 79 8.87 33.80 14.89
N GLU A 80 9.79 34.19 14.01
CA GLU A 80 11.16 34.57 14.38
C GLU A 80 11.20 35.93 15.14
N ARG A 81 12.14 36.10 16.10
CA ARG A 81 12.24 37.33 16.91
C ARG A 81 12.81 38.48 16.07
N GLY A 82 11.99 39.48 15.78
CA GLY A 82 12.40 40.70 15.08
C GLY A 82 12.08 40.74 13.58
N SER A 83 11.41 39.72 13.04
CA SER A 83 10.97 39.70 11.64
C SER A 83 9.68 40.50 11.43
N THR A 84 9.64 41.30 10.37
CA THR A 84 8.46 42.05 9.91
C THR A 84 7.82 41.46 8.65
N GLU A 85 8.38 40.39 8.10
CA GLU A 85 7.89 39.74 6.88
C GLU A 85 7.00 38.54 7.19
N GLU A 86 5.97 38.33 6.38
CA GLU A 86 5.15 37.12 6.42
C GLU A 86 6.06 35.91 6.14
N HIS A 87 6.21 35.00 7.10
CA HIS A 87 7.07 33.83 6.95
C HIS A 87 6.45 32.82 5.95
N LEU A 88 6.50 33.13 4.65
CA LEU A 88 6.15 32.22 3.56
C LEU A 88 6.83 30.85 3.71
N THR A 89 8.00 30.82 4.34
CA THR A 89 8.81 29.63 4.61
C THR A 89 8.11 28.59 5.50
N VAL A 90 7.31 29.01 6.48
CA VAL A 90 6.57 28.08 7.37
C VAL A 90 5.43 27.41 6.61
N THR A 91 4.72 28.16 5.76
CA THR A 91 3.66 27.61 4.91
C THR A 91 4.23 26.67 3.85
N GLN A 92 5.33 27.06 3.19
CA GLN A 92 6.02 26.20 2.21
C GLN A 92 6.52 24.90 2.84
N PHE A 93 7.11 24.96 4.03
CA PHE A 93 7.56 23.78 4.77
C PHE A 93 6.38 22.86 5.14
N LYS A 94 5.27 23.42 5.62
CA LYS A 94 4.05 22.64 5.92
C LYS A 94 3.45 21.99 4.68
N VAL A 95 3.40 22.69 3.55
CA VAL A 95 2.94 22.14 2.27
C VAL A 95 3.86 21.00 1.81
N GLN A 96 5.17 21.15 1.92
CA GLN A 96 6.13 20.10 1.56
C GLN A 96 6.02 18.87 2.48
N ALA A 97 5.81 19.08 3.78
CA ALA A 97 5.60 18.00 4.74
C ALA A 97 4.30 17.23 4.45
N GLU A 98 3.21 17.93 4.16
CA GLU A 98 1.94 17.29 3.77
C GLU A 98 2.06 16.58 2.42
N GLN A 99 2.80 17.12 1.45
CA GLN A 99 3.05 16.47 0.18
C GLN A 99 3.79 15.13 0.36
N GLN A 100 4.85 15.11 1.17
CA GLN A 100 5.58 13.88 1.51
C GLN A 100 4.70 12.87 2.24
N ARG A 101 3.85 13.34 3.16
CA ARG A 101 2.89 12.47 3.87
C ARG A 101 1.86 11.88 2.90
N LEU A 102 1.35 12.68 1.97
CA LEU A 102 0.39 12.24 0.96
C LEU A 102 1.01 11.21 0.01
N GLU A 103 2.25 11.41 -0.42
CA GLU A 103 3.00 10.45 -1.23
C GLU A 103 3.20 9.13 -0.49
N ALA A 104 3.60 9.17 0.78
CA ALA A 104 3.76 7.97 1.61
C ALA A 104 2.44 7.20 1.77
N VAL A 105 1.34 7.90 2.09
CA VAL A 105 0.00 7.30 2.21
C VAL A 105 -0.45 6.72 0.86
N THR A 106 -0.23 7.42 -0.24
CA THR A 106 -0.57 6.93 -1.59
C THR A 106 0.21 5.67 -1.95
N GLY A 107 1.50 5.61 -1.59
CA GLY A 107 2.33 4.42 -1.75
C GLY A 107 1.80 3.22 -0.96
N GLN A 108 1.43 3.43 0.31
CA GLN A 108 0.83 2.39 1.15
C GLN A 108 -0.51 1.91 0.60
N VAL A 109 -1.37 2.82 0.14
CA VAL A 109 -2.65 2.47 -0.49
C VAL A 109 -2.44 1.66 -1.77
N ALA A 110 -1.47 2.03 -2.60
CA ALA A 110 -1.14 1.27 -3.81
C ALA A 110 -0.63 -0.15 -3.47
N GLN A 111 0.20 -0.28 -2.45
CA GLN A 111 0.69 -1.58 -1.97
C GLN A 111 -0.45 -2.43 -1.39
N ALA A 112 -1.31 -1.84 -0.56
CA ALA A 112 -2.47 -2.51 0.02
C ALA A 112 -3.46 -2.97 -1.05
N LYS A 113 -3.70 -2.15 -2.09
CA LYS A 113 -4.52 -2.55 -3.26
C LYS A 113 -3.94 -3.77 -3.97
N ARG A 114 -2.64 -3.78 -4.27
CA ARG A 114 -1.98 -4.95 -4.87
C ARG A 114 -2.06 -6.19 -3.98
N GLY A 115 -1.84 -6.03 -2.68
CA GLY A 115 -1.99 -7.11 -1.69
C GLY A 115 -3.40 -7.68 -1.68
N LEU A 116 -4.42 -6.81 -1.72
CA LEU A 116 -5.82 -7.20 -1.77
C LEU A 116 -6.17 -7.95 -3.07
N GLU A 117 -5.70 -7.49 -4.22
CA GLU A 117 -5.93 -8.18 -5.50
C GLU A 117 -5.28 -9.57 -5.53
N ASN A 118 -4.05 -9.68 -5.05
CA ASN A 118 -3.37 -10.97 -4.92
C ASN A 118 -4.11 -11.92 -3.96
N ALA A 119 -4.59 -11.41 -2.83
CA ALA A 119 -5.38 -12.19 -1.87
C ALA A 119 -6.71 -12.65 -2.49
N LYS A 120 -7.41 -11.79 -3.23
CA LYS A 120 -8.63 -12.16 -3.97
C LYS A 120 -8.36 -13.26 -4.99
N ALA A 121 -7.29 -13.13 -5.79
CA ALA A 121 -6.92 -14.15 -6.78
C ALA A 121 -6.57 -15.50 -6.13
N ALA A 122 -5.87 -15.48 -5.00
CA ALA A 122 -5.58 -16.69 -4.23
C ALA A 122 -6.86 -17.33 -3.67
N THR A 123 -7.77 -16.51 -3.14
CA THR A 123 -9.05 -16.98 -2.56
C THR A 123 -9.93 -17.63 -3.63
N GLU A 124 -10.05 -17.02 -4.81
CA GLU A 124 -10.79 -17.59 -5.94
C GLU A 124 -10.19 -18.92 -6.41
N LYS A 125 -8.85 -19.05 -6.41
CA LYS A 125 -8.18 -20.31 -6.74
C LYS A 125 -8.50 -21.40 -5.72
N GLN A 126 -8.54 -21.07 -4.44
CA GLN A 126 -8.90 -22.03 -3.39
C GLN A 126 -10.37 -22.42 -3.45
N LYS A 127 -11.28 -21.46 -3.71
CA LYS A 127 -12.71 -21.72 -3.89
C LYS A 127 -12.96 -22.74 -5.01
N LYS A 128 -12.33 -22.55 -6.18
CA LYS A 128 -12.44 -23.49 -7.30
C LYS A 128 -11.94 -24.90 -6.96
N LYS A 129 -10.87 -25.01 -6.18
CA LYS A 129 -10.37 -26.32 -5.70
C LYS A 129 -11.35 -26.97 -4.74
N LEU A 130 -11.94 -26.20 -3.84
CA LEU A 130 -12.92 -26.70 -2.88
C LEU A 130 -14.18 -27.19 -3.60
N GLU A 131 -14.68 -26.45 -4.59
CA GLU A 131 -15.83 -26.86 -5.41
C GLU A 131 -15.54 -28.16 -6.17
N ALA A 132 -14.34 -28.31 -6.74
CA ALA A 132 -13.92 -29.54 -7.41
C ALA A 132 -13.88 -30.73 -6.44
N LEU A 133 -13.29 -30.57 -5.26
CA LEU A 133 -13.24 -31.60 -4.22
C LEU A 133 -14.63 -32.00 -3.71
N GLN A 134 -15.53 -31.03 -3.53
CA GLN A 134 -16.92 -31.30 -3.15
C GLN A 134 -17.64 -32.12 -4.21
N LYS A 135 -17.45 -31.83 -5.50
CA LYS A 135 -18.03 -32.60 -6.60
C LYS A 135 -17.51 -34.03 -6.59
N GLU A 136 -16.19 -34.22 -6.45
CA GLU A 136 -15.56 -35.55 -6.40
C GLU A 136 -16.06 -36.36 -5.20
N THR A 137 -16.17 -35.73 -4.03
CA THR A 137 -16.67 -36.38 -2.79
C THR A 137 -18.12 -36.81 -2.93
N LYS A 138 -18.98 -35.98 -3.53
CA LYS A 138 -20.39 -36.34 -3.79
C LYS A 138 -20.47 -37.56 -4.71
N THR A 139 -19.70 -37.58 -5.78
CA THR A 139 -19.68 -38.74 -6.70
C THR A 139 -19.15 -40.00 -6.05
N ALA A 140 -18.08 -39.90 -5.25
CA ALA A 140 -17.52 -41.04 -4.53
C ALA A 140 -18.51 -41.59 -3.49
N LYS A 141 -19.24 -40.71 -2.78
CA LYS A 141 -20.28 -41.11 -1.84
C LYS A 141 -21.42 -41.87 -2.51
N THR A 142 -21.90 -41.39 -3.67
CA THR A 142 -22.94 -42.11 -4.43
C THR A 142 -22.46 -43.49 -4.85
N VAL A 143 -21.24 -43.61 -5.38
CA VAL A 143 -20.66 -44.90 -5.76
C VAL A 143 -20.55 -45.84 -4.55
N ALA A 144 -20.06 -45.35 -3.42
CA ALA A 144 -19.93 -46.15 -2.20
C ALA A 144 -21.28 -46.66 -1.68
N LEU A 145 -22.32 -45.82 -1.71
CA LEU A 145 -23.69 -46.21 -1.31
C LEU A 145 -24.23 -47.30 -2.24
N THR A 146 -24.07 -47.16 -3.57
CA THR A 146 -24.52 -48.18 -4.52
C THR A 146 -23.76 -49.50 -4.37
N VAL A 147 -22.44 -49.46 -4.10
CA VAL A 147 -21.65 -50.66 -3.80
C VAL A 147 -22.18 -51.34 -2.53
N GLN A 148 -22.43 -50.58 -1.47
CA GLN A 148 -22.97 -51.10 -0.22
C GLN A 148 -24.38 -51.72 -0.41
N GLU A 149 -25.24 -51.08 -1.19
CA GLU A 149 -26.56 -51.61 -1.54
C GLU A 149 -26.44 -52.96 -2.25
N ILE A 150 -25.48 -53.12 -3.17
CA ILE A 150 -25.24 -54.37 -3.89
C ILE A 150 -24.68 -55.47 -2.98
N GLU A 151 -23.72 -55.14 -2.13
CA GLU A 151 -23.09 -56.09 -1.22
C GLU A 151 -24.07 -56.64 -0.16
N THR A 152 -25.00 -55.78 0.28
CA THR A 152 -26.04 -56.15 1.26
C THR A 152 -27.24 -56.87 0.64
N MET A 153 -27.30 -57.01 -0.69
CA MET A 153 -28.31 -57.85 -1.34
C MET A 153 -28.20 -59.31 -0.88
N GLY A 154 -29.36 -59.92 -0.60
CA GLY A 154 -29.48 -61.27 -0.04
C GLY A 154 -28.86 -62.38 -0.92
N LYS A 155 -28.65 -63.55 -0.31
CA LYS A 155 -27.94 -64.71 -0.93
C LYS A 155 -28.76 -65.52 -1.95
N LYS A 156 -30.03 -65.17 -2.16
CA LYS A 156 -30.92 -65.82 -3.15
C LYS A 156 -31.60 -64.72 -3.96
N ALA A 157 -31.32 -64.70 -5.26
CA ALA A 157 -31.99 -63.83 -6.21
C ALA A 157 -32.71 -64.70 -7.23
N THR A 158 -34.04 -64.71 -7.17
CA THR A 158 -34.88 -65.32 -8.21
C THR A 158 -35.13 -64.25 -9.26
N PHE A 159 -34.57 -64.42 -10.45
CA PHE A 159 -34.75 -63.49 -11.56
C PHE A 159 -35.89 -64.02 -12.45
N GLY A 160 -37.09 -63.46 -12.29
CA GLY A 160 -38.25 -63.80 -13.12
C GLY A 160 -38.66 -65.29 -13.13
N ASN A 161 -39.56 -65.65 -14.05
CA ASN A 161 -40.19 -66.98 -14.16
C ASN A 161 -39.21 -68.08 -14.64
N ASN A 162 -38.18 -68.43 -13.86
CA ASN A 162 -37.51 -69.77 -13.78
C ASN A 162 -35.98 -69.74 -13.63
N ILE A 163 -35.33 -68.58 -13.41
CA ILE A 163 -33.88 -68.54 -13.14
C ILE A 163 -33.63 -68.40 -11.64
N THR A 164 -33.14 -69.47 -11.03
CA THR A 164 -32.66 -69.50 -9.65
C THR A 164 -31.15 -69.64 -9.67
N LEU A 165 -30.43 -68.61 -9.23
CA LEU A 165 -28.99 -68.69 -9.03
C LEU A 165 -28.69 -69.40 -7.71
N THR A 166 -27.65 -70.23 -7.73
CA THR A 166 -27.03 -70.71 -6.49
C THR A 166 -26.43 -69.53 -5.71
N PRO A 167 -26.24 -69.67 -4.39
CA PRO A 167 -25.60 -68.63 -3.59
C PRO A 167 -24.23 -68.18 -4.14
N ASP A 168 -23.42 -69.12 -4.63
CA ASP A 168 -22.07 -68.83 -5.16
C ASP A 168 -22.11 -68.05 -6.48
N GLU A 169 -23.06 -68.35 -7.36
CA GLU A 169 -23.29 -67.59 -8.60
C GLU A 169 -23.80 -66.18 -8.29
N CYS A 170 -24.65 -66.03 -7.27
CA CYS A 170 -25.12 -64.73 -6.80
C CYS A 170 -23.97 -63.88 -6.23
N ASP A 171 -23.09 -64.48 -5.43
CA ASP A 171 -21.91 -63.79 -4.89
C ASP A 171 -20.91 -63.40 -6.00
N THR A 172 -20.73 -64.26 -7.01
CA THR A 172 -19.91 -63.95 -8.19
C THR A 172 -20.51 -62.79 -9.00
N LEU A 173 -21.82 -62.79 -9.22
CA LEU A 173 -22.52 -61.72 -9.93
C LEU A 173 -22.42 -60.39 -9.17
N LYS A 174 -22.59 -60.39 -7.84
CA LYS A 174 -22.40 -59.19 -7.00
C LYS A 174 -20.98 -58.65 -7.12
N ARG A 175 -19.96 -59.51 -7.06
CA ARG A 175 -18.56 -59.11 -7.25
C ARG A 175 -18.33 -58.45 -8.60
N TYR A 176 -18.87 -59.02 -9.68
CA TYR A 176 -18.74 -58.42 -11.01
C TYR A 176 -19.49 -57.09 -11.12
N ALA A 177 -20.68 -56.96 -10.53
CA ALA A 177 -21.41 -55.70 -10.50
C ALA A 177 -20.65 -54.61 -9.73
N VAL A 178 -20.15 -54.92 -8.53
CA VAL A 178 -19.32 -54.01 -7.72
C VAL A 178 -18.07 -53.58 -8.49
N ASN A 179 -17.32 -54.54 -9.05
CA ASN A 179 -16.12 -54.26 -9.82
C ASN A 179 -16.42 -53.39 -11.05
N GLY A 180 -17.53 -53.65 -11.76
CA GLY A 180 -17.95 -52.86 -12.91
C GLY A 180 -18.27 -51.41 -12.54
N ILE A 181 -18.96 -51.19 -11.42
CA ILE A 181 -19.28 -49.84 -10.92
C ILE A 181 -18.02 -49.08 -10.52
N ILE A 182 -17.13 -49.72 -9.76
CA ILE A 182 -15.86 -49.11 -9.33
C ILE A 182 -14.99 -48.78 -10.56
N ALA A 183 -14.83 -49.75 -11.48
CA ALA A 183 -14.04 -49.55 -12.69
C ALA A 183 -14.60 -48.45 -13.59
N ASN A 184 -15.92 -48.32 -13.70
CA ASN A 184 -16.55 -47.25 -14.48
C ASN A 184 -16.33 -45.87 -13.82
N ALA A 185 -16.47 -45.79 -12.49
CA ALA A 185 -16.18 -44.56 -11.75
C ALA A 185 -14.72 -44.12 -11.91
N ASP A 186 -13.78 -45.07 -11.79
CA ASP A 186 -12.35 -44.80 -12.00
C ASP A 186 -12.03 -44.39 -13.43
N ASN A 187 -12.59 -45.08 -14.43
CA ASN A 187 -12.42 -44.72 -15.83
C ASN A 187 -12.91 -43.29 -16.12
N LYS A 188 -14.06 -42.90 -15.56
CA LYS A 188 -14.57 -41.54 -15.71
C LYS A 188 -13.62 -40.51 -15.09
N ARG A 189 -13.15 -40.75 -13.86
CA ARG A 189 -12.19 -39.88 -13.17
C ARG A 189 -10.88 -39.75 -13.93
N LEU A 190 -10.36 -40.85 -14.47
CA LEU A 190 -9.13 -40.86 -15.27
C LEU A 190 -9.27 -40.08 -16.57
N LYS A 191 -10.40 -40.23 -17.29
CA LYS A 191 -10.70 -39.44 -18.49
C LYS A 191 -10.77 -37.94 -18.20
N GLU A 192 -11.39 -37.52 -17.10
CA GLU A 192 -11.44 -36.12 -16.69
C GLU A 192 -10.04 -35.58 -16.35
N LYS A 193 -9.22 -36.35 -15.62
CA LYS A 193 -7.82 -36.00 -15.32
C LYS A 193 -6.99 -35.87 -16.60
N LEU A 194 -7.15 -36.81 -17.54
CA LEU A 194 -6.45 -36.76 -18.83
C LEU A 194 -6.78 -35.48 -19.60
N ALA A 195 -8.06 -35.15 -19.76
CA ALA A 195 -8.48 -33.90 -20.42
C ALA A 195 -7.91 -32.64 -19.75
N SER A 196 -7.84 -32.63 -18.41
CA SER A 196 -7.24 -31.52 -17.66
C SER A 196 -5.73 -31.40 -17.87
N ALA A 197 -5.03 -32.54 -17.97
CA ALA A 197 -3.60 -32.62 -18.22
C ALA A 197 -3.28 -32.15 -19.65
N GLU A 198 -4.05 -32.60 -20.65
CA GLU A 198 -3.92 -32.17 -22.05
C GLU A 198 -4.07 -30.66 -22.20
N LYS A 199 -5.09 -30.07 -21.54
CA LYS A 199 -5.26 -28.61 -21.52
C LYS A 199 -4.06 -27.90 -20.89
N THR A 200 -3.51 -28.46 -19.82
CA THR A 200 -2.35 -27.90 -19.13
C THR A 200 -1.11 -27.97 -20.02
N VAL A 201 -0.87 -29.09 -20.69
CA VAL A 201 0.22 -29.27 -21.66
C VAL A 201 0.11 -28.25 -22.80
N SER A 202 -1.10 -28.04 -23.34
CA SER A 202 -1.34 -27.04 -24.39
C SER A 202 -0.97 -25.62 -23.94
N ILE A 203 -1.36 -25.22 -22.73
CA ILE A 203 -0.98 -23.91 -22.15
C ILE A 203 0.52 -23.79 -21.98
N TRP A 204 1.19 -24.84 -21.47
CA TRP A 204 2.64 -24.81 -21.29
C TRP A 204 3.39 -24.77 -22.61
N LYS A 205 2.90 -25.47 -23.64
CA LYS A 205 3.46 -25.40 -24.98
C LYS A 205 3.40 -23.98 -25.54
N GLN A 206 2.25 -23.32 -25.46
CA GLN A 206 2.10 -21.92 -25.90
C GLN A 206 3.03 -20.96 -25.13
N ARG A 207 3.16 -21.15 -23.80
CA ARG A 207 4.07 -20.34 -22.99
C ARG A 207 5.53 -20.57 -23.37
N TYR A 208 5.90 -21.82 -23.62
CA TYR A 208 7.24 -22.17 -24.05
C TYR A 208 7.57 -21.54 -25.41
N GLU A 209 6.66 -21.65 -26.38
CA GLU A 209 6.80 -21.01 -27.70
C GLU A 209 6.99 -19.49 -27.55
N ALA A 210 6.14 -18.81 -26.78
CA ALA A 210 6.26 -17.38 -26.54
C ALA A 210 7.57 -16.95 -25.84
N VAL A 211 8.09 -17.77 -24.94
CA VAL A 211 9.39 -17.53 -24.28
C VAL A 211 10.53 -17.77 -25.26
N SER A 212 10.43 -18.84 -26.06
CA SER A 212 11.41 -19.18 -27.09
C SER A 212 11.54 -18.08 -28.15
N GLU A 213 10.42 -17.50 -28.60
CA GLU A 213 10.42 -16.36 -29.52
C GLU A 213 11.17 -15.16 -28.93
N LYS A 214 10.84 -14.76 -27.70
CA LYS A 214 11.54 -13.67 -27.00
C LYS A 214 13.02 -13.94 -26.82
N TYR A 215 13.38 -15.18 -26.51
CA TYR A 215 14.77 -15.59 -26.40
C TYR A 215 15.50 -15.47 -27.74
N MET A 216 14.89 -15.91 -28.83
CA MET A 216 15.45 -15.77 -30.18
C MET A 216 15.62 -14.30 -30.58
N GLU A 217 14.63 -13.46 -30.31
CA GLU A 217 14.74 -12.01 -30.54
C GLU A 217 15.87 -11.38 -29.73
N LEU A 218 15.98 -11.73 -28.45
CA LEU A 218 17.04 -11.22 -27.58
C LEU A 218 18.40 -11.69 -28.07
N LYS A 219 18.52 -12.96 -28.47
CA LYS A 219 19.75 -13.52 -29.03
C LYS A 219 20.16 -12.79 -30.30
N GLN A 220 19.22 -12.51 -31.21
CA GLN A 220 19.49 -11.72 -32.42
C GLN A 220 19.97 -10.30 -32.10
N LYS A 221 19.31 -9.61 -31.15
CA LYS A 221 19.72 -8.27 -30.71
C LYS A 221 21.08 -8.29 -30.01
N ALA A 222 21.40 -9.36 -29.29
CA ALA A 222 22.66 -9.53 -28.59
C ALA A 222 23.81 -9.99 -29.51
N GLN A 223 23.50 -10.56 -30.68
CA GLN A 223 24.48 -11.17 -31.58
C GLN A 223 25.65 -10.23 -31.94
N PRO A 224 25.44 -8.95 -32.32
CA PRO A 224 26.56 -8.06 -32.65
C PRO A 224 27.51 -7.80 -31.47
N PHE A 225 26.99 -7.85 -30.23
CA PHE A 225 27.81 -7.70 -29.02
C PHE A 225 28.61 -8.96 -28.72
N LEU A 226 28.04 -10.14 -29.00
CA LEU A 226 28.74 -11.42 -28.91
C LEU A 226 29.87 -11.49 -29.95
N ASP A 227 29.59 -11.09 -31.19
CA ASP A 227 30.59 -11.03 -32.27
C ASP A 227 31.72 -10.05 -31.92
N ALA A 228 31.38 -8.88 -31.35
CA ALA A 228 32.38 -7.91 -30.88
C ALA A 228 33.24 -8.44 -29.71
N LEU A 229 32.66 -9.23 -28.80
CA LEU A 229 33.39 -9.89 -27.72
C LEU A 229 34.33 -10.97 -28.26
N GLU A 230 33.98 -11.67 -29.33
CA GLU A 230 34.85 -12.66 -29.97
C GLU A 230 36.05 -12.00 -30.64
N ILE A 231 35.83 -10.87 -31.32
CA ILE A 231 36.89 -10.13 -32.02
C ILE A 231 37.81 -9.35 -31.07
N ALA A 232 37.25 -8.72 -30.03
CA ALA A 232 37.99 -7.80 -29.16
C ALA A 232 37.55 -7.88 -27.69
N SER A 233 37.63 -9.09 -27.14
CA SER A 233 37.13 -9.45 -25.80
C SER A 233 37.55 -8.47 -24.68
N GLU A 234 38.83 -8.13 -24.57
CA GLU A 234 39.35 -7.27 -23.50
C GLU A 234 38.85 -5.82 -23.60
N ARG A 235 38.84 -5.26 -24.82
CA ARG A 235 38.41 -3.88 -25.07
C ARG A 235 36.91 -3.71 -24.84
N VAL A 236 36.11 -4.66 -25.30
CA VAL A 236 34.66 -4.64 -25.13
C VAL A 236 34.29 -4.85 -23.65
N ARG A 237 34.97 -5.76 -22.93
CA ARG A 237 34.78 -5.93 -21.49
C ARG A 237 35.14 -4.67 -20.70
N ALA A 238 36.26 -4.02 -21.03
CA ALA A 238 36.66 -2.76 -20.39
C ALA A 238 35.62 -1.64 -20.63
N PHE A 239 35.09 -1.55 -21.84
CA PHE A 239 34.04 -0.59 -22.20
C PHE A 239 32.71 -0.85 -21.47
N ILE A 240 32.26 -2.11 -21.40
CA ILE A 240 31.04 -2.47 -20.66
C ILE A 240 31.21 -2.17 -19.17
N ASN A 241 32.37 -2.51 -18.60
CA ASN A 241 32.65 -2.24 -17.19
C ASN A 241 32.64 -0.74 -16.87
N SER A 242 33.19 0.12 -17.73
CA SER A 242 33.16 1.57 -17.50
C SER A 242 31.75 2.15 -17.55
N ILE A 243 30.87 1.66 -18.44
CA ILE A 243 29.46 2.04 -18.49
C ILE A 243 28.71 1.57 -17.23
N LEU A 244 28.94 0.33 -16.79
CA LEU A 244 28.28 -0.22 -15.60
C LEU A 244 28.69 0.52 -14.33
N ILE A 245 29.96 0.89 -14.19
CA ILE A 245 30.46 1.69 -13.06
C ILE A 245 29.80 3.06 -13.05
N ARG A 246 29.78 3.76 -14.20
CA ARG A 246 29.13 5.06 -14.34
C ARG A 246 27.63 5.00 -14.04
N GLY A 247 26.96 3.94 -14.47
CA GLY A 247 25.54 3.70 -14.17
C GLY A 247 25.27 3.50 -12.68
N LYS A 248 26.15 2.78 -11.96
CA LYS A 248 26.07 2.60 -10.50
C LYS A 248 26.30 3.91 -9.76
N GLU A 249 27.31 4.69 -10.15
CA GLU A 249 27.57 6.01 -9.55
C GLU A 249 26.36 6.94 -9.70
N THR A 250 25.69 6.90 -10.86
CA THR A 250 24.48 7.72 -11.12
C THR A 250 23.25 7.23 -10.34
N GLN A 251 23.17 5.94 -9.99
CA GLN A 251 22.12 5.38 -9.12
C GLN A 251 22.38 5.66 -7.63
N GLU A 252 23.63 5.56 -7.17
CA GLU A 252 24.00 5.82 -5.77
C GLU A 252 23.75 7.28 -5.36
N HIS A 253 23.82 8.22 -6.31
CA HIS A 253 23.51 9.64 -6.06
C HIS A 253 22.00 9.94 -5.90
N LYS A 254 21.12 8.94 -6.00
CA LYS A 254 19.65 9.11 -5.90
C LYS A 254 18.97 8.23 -4.85
N HIS A 255 19.70 7.71 -3.86
CA HIS A 255 19.07 7.08 -2.71
C HIS A 255 18.94 8.09 -1.54
N PRO A 256 17.75 8.65 -1.24
CA PRO A 256 17.53 9.24 0.07
C PRO A 256 17.70 8.14 1.12
N ALA A 257 18.48 8.44 2.15
CA ALA A 257 18.90 7.49 3.19
C ALA A 257 17.70 6.77 3.81
N GLN A 258 17.43 5.54 3.35
CA GLN A 258 16.54 4.62 4.05
C GLN A 258 17.29 4.13 5.29
N LYS A 259 16.84 4.58 6.46
CA LYS A 259 17.20 3.97 7.74
C LYS A 259 16.75 2.51 7.73
N ARG A 260 17.69 1.59 7.57
CA ARG A 260 17.48 0.18 7.89
C ARG A 260 17.45 0.06 9.42
N GLY A 261 16.25 -0.02 9.98
CA GLY A 261 16.06 -0.64 11.28
C GLY A 261 16.44 -2.11 11.15
N GLN A 262 17.46 -2.51 11.89
CA GLN A 262 17.56 -3.88 12.38
C GLN A 262 16.28 -4.16 13.15
N ASP A 263 15.59 -5.21 12.76
CA ASP A 263 14.80 -6.11 13.60
C ASP A 263 13.93 -6.95 12.66
N MET A 264 14.27 -8.22 12.54
CA MET A 264 13.35 -9.36 12.45
C MET A 264 14.21 -10.63 12.46
N GLU A 265 14.42 -11.15 13.66
CA GLU A 265 14.53 -12.60 13.86
C GLU A 265 13.21 -13.26 13.43
N LEU A 266 13.33 -14.38 12.70
CA LEU A 266 12.47 -15.57 12.51
C LEU A 266 12.52 -16.07 11.06
#